data_AF-A0AAE3LIW7-F1
#
_entry.id   AF-A0AAE3LIW7-F1
#
_cell.length_a   1.000
_cell.length_b   1.000
_cell.length_c   1.000
_cell.angle_alpha   90.00
_cell.angle_beta   90.00
_cell.angle_gamma   90.00
#
_symmetry.space_group_name_H-M   'P 1'
#
loop_
_entity.id
_entity.type
_entity.pdbx_description
1 polymer ?
#
loop_
_entity_poly.entity_id
_entity_poly.type
_entity_poly.pdbx_seq_one_letter_code
_entity_poly.pdbx_strand_id
1 'polypeptide(L)'
;MADYTTPVTTAFEFQRRTIEQGQTALKQGVQFQQRVGQAMLDSVESQASAQRRGVELSQTAIHSYLDAVESSVPGMDVPVDEIRTAVDEQFEFLLENHDEAFDTLQAEVSDGYDTYDEMTEEMFDALDEQLSMLVEAHEDLETQSVDAVEEMASQAEAVQQQVQDVQEQATETVQDVQEQAVEAGDA
;
A
#
# COMPACT_ATOMS: atom_id res chain seq x y z
N MET A 1 2.88 27.55 -29.50
CA MET A 1 1.85 26.99 -28.59
C MET A 1 2.45 26.00 -27.58
N ALA A 2 3.02 24.86 -27.97
CA ALA A 2 3.52 23.85 -27.01
C ALA A 2 4.64 24.30 -26.03
N ASP A 3 5.46 25.30 -26.40
CA ASP A 3 6.58 25.75 -25.56
C ASP A 3 6.16 26.45 -24.26
N TYR A 4 4.96 27.05 -24.21
CA TYR A 4 4.54 27.85 -23.06
C TYR A 4 3.86 27.02 -21.96
N THR A 5 3.19 25.92 -22.32
CA THR A 5 2.41 25.08 -21.39
C THR A 5 3.17 23.86 -20.86
N THR A 6 4.28 23.49 -21.52
CA THR A 6 5.14 22.35 -21.14
C THR A 6 5.61 22.39 -19.67
N PRO A 7 6.08 23.52 -19.10
CA PRO A 7 6.54 23.56 -17.71
C PRO A 7 5.41 23.34 -16.69
N VAL A 8 4.21 23.85 -16.97
CA VAL A 8 3.04 23.73 -16.09
C VAL A 8 2.56 22.28 -16.06
N THR A 9 2.30 21.70 -17.23
CA THR A 9 1.90 20.30 -17.41
C THR A 9 2.90 19.34 -16.73
N THR A 10 4.21 19.56 -16.92
CA THR A 10 5.26 18.74 -16.29
C THR A 10 5.20 18.76 -14.76
N ALA A 11 4.88 19.91 -14.16
CA ALA A 11 4.77 20.03 -12.71
C ALA A 11 3.55 19.25 -12.16
N PHE A 12 2.41 19.32 -12.84
CA PHE A 12 1.20 18.57 -12.47
C PHE A 12 1.40 17.06 -12.66
N GLU A 13 2.02 16.62 -13.75
CA GLU A 13 2.39 15.21 -13.93
C GLU A 13 3.28 14.68 -12.79
N PHE A 14 4.26 15.48 -12.35
CA PHE A 14 5.12 15.10 -11.24
C PHE A 14 4.35 14.95 -9.93
N GLN A 15 3.42 15.87 -9.64
CA GLN A 15 2.56 15.79 -8.47
C GLN A 15 1.68 14.53 -8.51
N ARG A 16 1.06 14.24 -9.65
CA ARG A 16 0.22 13.05 -9.86
C ARG A 16 0.99 11.76 -9.59
N ARG A 17 2.17 11.60 -10.22
CA ARG A 17 3.04 10.43 -10.00
C ARG A 17 3.45 10.28 -8.54
N THR A 18 3.71 11.38 -7.85
CA THR A 18 4.09 11.36 -6.42
C THR A 18 2.94 10.86 -5.55
N ILE A 19 1.72 11.30 -5.82
CA ILE A 19 0.50 10.84 -5.12
C ILE A 19 0.28 9.35 -5.36
N GLU A 20 0.26 8.91 -6.63
CA GLU A 20 0.09 7.50 -7.01
C GLU A 20 1.16 6.58 -6.38
N GLN A 21 2.42 7.06 -6.37
CA GLN A 21 3.52 6.32 -5.76
C GLN A 21 3.35 6.21 -4.24
N GLY A 22 2.92 7.29 -3.57
CA GLY A 22 2.63 7.30 -2.14
C GLY A 22 1.49 6.34 -1.77
N GLN A 23 0.39 6.39 -2.51
CA GLN A 23 -0.75 5.48 -2.37
C GLN A 23 -0.31 4.02 -2.51
N THR A 24 0.47 3.72 -3.56
CA THR A 24 1.01 2.38 -3.80
C THR A 24 1.90 1.92 -2.65
N ALA A 25 2.78 2.79 -2.13
CA ALA A 25 3.65 2.47 -1.02
C ALA A 25 2.88 2.18 0.27
N LEU A 26 1.83 2.95 0.57
CA LEU A 26 0.96 2.72 1.72
C LEU A 26 0.21 1.39 1.61
N LYS A 27 -0.39 1.10 0.44
CA LYS A 27 -1.07 -0.17 0.17
C LYS A 27 -0.13 -1.37 0.34
N GLN A 28 1.09 -1.27 -0.19
CA GLN A 28 2.11 -2.31 -0.03
C GLN A 28 2.54 -2.48 1.44
N GLY A 29 2.63 -1.39 2.20
CA GLY A 29 2.96 -1.43 3.62
C GLY A 29 1.94 -2.20 4.45
N VAL A 30 0.65 -2.00 4.17
CA VAL A 30 -0.43 -2.72 4.85
C VAL A 30 -0.52 -4.17 4.43
N GLN A 31 -0.41 -4.46 3.13
CA GLN A 31 -0.31 -5.85 2.67
C GLN A 31 0.91 -6.59 3.26
N PHE A 32 1.97 -5.87 3.61
CA PHE A 32 3.07 -6.45 4.35
C PHE A 32 2.68 -6.75 5.81
N GLN A 33 2.05 -5.81 6.51
CA GLN A 33 1.56 -6.02 7.88
C GLN A 33 0.58 -7.19 7.96
N GLN A 34 -0.38 -7.29 7.02
CA GLN A 34 -1.31 -8.40 6.89
C GLN A 34 -0.59 -9.74 6.77
N ARG A 35 0.37 -9.85 5.84
CA ARG A 35 1.16 -11.08 5.67
C ARG A 35 1.95 -11.47 6.91
N VAL A 36 2.46 -10.49 7.67
CA VAL A 36 3.16 -10.74 8.93
C VAL A 36 2.18 -11.22 10.01
N GLY A 37 1.00 -10.62 10.11
CA GLY A 37 -0.06 -11.04 11.02
C GLY A 37 -0.53 -12.47 10.75
N GLN A 38 -0.81 -12.78 9.48
CA GLN A 38 -1.14 -14.15 9.05
C GLN A 38 -0.03 -15.15 9.41
N ALA A 39 1.23 -14.80 9.13
CA ALA A 39 2.35 -15.68 9.48
C ALA A 39 2.50 -15.89 10.99
N MET A 40 2.13 -14.90 11.82
CA MET A 40 2.08 -15.06 13.27
C MET A 40 0.95 -16.01 13.70
N LEU A 41 -0.24 -15.87 13.12
CA LEU A 41 -1.37 -16.80 13.37
C LEU A 41 -0.99 -18.24 13.02
N ASP A 42 -0.44 -18.45 11.82
CA ASP A 42 0.04 -19.77 11.37
C ASP A 42 1.14 -20.32 12.29
N SER A 43 1.96 -19.45 12.89
CA SER A 43 3.02 -19.85 13.83
C SER A 43 2.47 -20.39 15.15
N VAL A 44 1.35 -19.83 15.65
CA VAL A 44 0.68 -20.29 16.86
C VAL A 44 0.12 -21.70 16.65
N GLU A 45 -0.55 -21.93 15.51
CA GLU A 45 -1.06 -23.25 15.13
C GLU A 45 0.07 -24.27 15.00
N SER A 46 1.15 -23.89 14.31
CA SER A 46 2.35 -24.73 14.16
C SER A 46 2.94 -25.10 15.53
N GLN A 47 3.05 -24.13 16.45
CA GLN A 47 3.56 -24.37 17.80
C GLN A 47 2.63 -25.28 18.61
N ALA A 48 1.31 -25.13 18.50
CA ALA A 48 0.33 -26.01 19.13
C ALA A 48 0.53 -27.46 18.66
N SER A 49 0.61 -27.67 17.34
CA SER A 49 0.80 -28.99 16.75
C SER A 49 2.14 -29.64 17.15
N ALA A 50 3.20 -28.84 17.29
CA ALA A 50 4.52 -29.33 17.71
C ALA A 50 4.51 -29.76 19.18
N GLN A 51 3.85 -29.00 20.05
CA GLN A 51 3.71 -29.34 21.46
C GLN A 51 2.90 -30.63 21.65
N ARG A 52 1.76 -30.76 20.95
CA ARG A 52 0.95 -31.98 20.94
C ARG A 52 1.77 -33.21 20.56
N ARG A 53 2.51 -33.15 19.46
CA ARG A 53 3.40 -34.24 19.03
C ARG A 53 4.47 -34.56 20.09
N GLY A 54 5.03 -33.55 20.75
CA GLY A 54 6.00 -33.75 21.83
C GLY A 54 5.42 -34.48 23.05
N VAL A 55 4.17 -34.17 23.39
CA VAL A 55 3.42 -34.83 24.47
C VAL A 55 3.11 -36.28 24.10
N GLU A 56 2.58 -36.55 22.90
CA GLU A 56 2.31 -37.90 22.39
C GLU A 56 3.59 -38.77 22.30
N LEU A 57 4.73 -38.17 21.91
CA LEU A 57 6.04 -38.83 21.93
C LEU A 57 6.48 -39.20 23.35
N SER A 58 6.23 -38.32 24.33
CA SER A 58 6.56 -38.58 25.73
C SER A 58 5.71 -39.72 26.31
N GLN A 59 4.41 -39.75 25.99
CA GLN A 59 3.52 -40.86 26.32
C GLN A 59 4.03 -42.18 25.73
N THR A 60 4.40 -42.17 24.45
CA THR A 60 4.96 -43.34 23.75
C THR A 60 6.26 -43.84 24.42
N ALA A 61 7.12 -42.93 24.86
CA ALA A 61 8.35 -43.28 25.56
C ALA A 61 8.08 -43.92 26.93
N ILE A 62 7.08 -43.41 27.67
CA ILE A 62 6.64 -43.99 28.94
C ILE A 62 6.07 -45.40 28.72
N HIS A 63 5.22 -45.60 27.71
CA HIS A 63 4.71 -46.92 27.34
C HIS A 63 5.83 -47.90 27.02
N SER A 64 6.80 -47.46 26.20
CA SER A 64 7.96 -48.29 25.87
C SER A 64 8.78 -48.70 27.10
N TYR A 65 8.90 -47.81 28.10
CA TYR A 65 9.55 -48.13 29.37
C TYR A 65 8.74 -49.15 30.19
N LEU A 66 7.42 -48.96 30.27
CA LEU A 66 6.52 -49.88 30.96
C LEU A 66 6.55 -51.28 30.34
N ASP A 67 6.57 -51.39 29.01
CA ASP A 67 6.70 -52.65 28.26
C ASP A 67 8.01 -53.38 28.59
N ALA A 68 9.10 -52.63 28.75
CA ALA A 68 10.40 -53.18 29.15
C ALA A 68 10.37 -53.74 30.59
N VAL A 69 9.64 -53.09 31.50
CA VAL A 69 9.46 -53.58 32.89
C VAL A 69 8.60 -54.83 32.92
N GLU A 70 7.46 -54.81 32.22
CA GLU A 70 6.52 -55.94 32.09
C GLU A 70 7.23 -57.20 31.57
N SER A 71 8.03 -57.05 30.50
CA SER A 71 8.79 -58.16 29.91
C SER A 71 9.95 -58.66 30.76
N SER A 72 10.51 -57.83 31.64
CA SER A 72 11.71 -58.16 32.43
C SER A 72 11.39 -58.75 33.81
N VAL A 73 10.20 -58.50 34.36
CA VAL A 73 9.84 -58.85 35.73
C VAL A 73 8.55 -59.68 35.75
N PRO A 74 8.62 -60.99 36.02
CA PRO A 74 7.43 -61.85 36.07
C PRO A 74 6.41 -61.41 37.11
N GLY A 75 5.12 -61.37 36.73
CA GLY A 75 4.01 -61.01 37.62
C GLY A 75 3.75 -59.51 37.76
N MET A 76 4.37 -58.68 36.92
CA MET A 76 4.16 -57.22 36.89
C MET A 76 3.08 -56.78 35.90
N ASP A 77 2.41 -57.69 35.21
CA ASP A 77 1.41 -57.38 34.17
C ASP A 77 0.29 -56.47 34.72
N VAL A 78 -0.31 -56.86 35.86
CA VAL A 78 -1.43 -56.11 36.48
C VAL A 78 -1.00 -54.74 37.02
N PRO A 79 0.09 -54.61 37.81
CA PRO A 79 0.57 -53.29 38.24
C PRO A 79 0.99 -52.36 37.09
N VAL A 80 1.55 -52.91 36.00
CA VAL A 80 1.96 -52.10 34.84
C VAL A 80 0.75 -51.57 34.09
N ASP A 81 -0.30 -52.39 33.90
CA ASP A 81 -1.54 -51.94 33.25
C ASP A 81 -2.26 -50.84 34.05
N GLU A 82 -2.26 -50.92 35.38
CA GLU A 82 -2.81 -49.86 36.24
C GLU A 82 -2.05 -48.54 36.06
N ILE A 83 -0.71 -48.59 36.00
CA ILE A 83 0.13 -47.41 35.75
C ILE A 83 -0.11 -46.87 34.34
N ARG A 84 -0.20 -47.75 33.33
CA ARG A 84 -0.45 -47.38 31.93
C ARG A 84 -1.77 -46.63 31.80
N THR A 85 -2.83 -47.14 32.43
CA THR A 85 -4.15 -46.48 32.46
C THR A 85 -4.07 -45.09 33.10
N ALA A 86 -3.39 -44.96 34.24
CA ALA A 86 -3.24 -43.67 34.92
C ALA A 86 -2.39 -42.66 34.10
N VAL A 87 -1.38 -43.14 33.37
CA VAL A 87 -0.59 -42.33 32.44
C VAL A 87 -1.48 -41.86 31.29
N ASP A 88 -2.24 -42.78 30.66
CA ASP A 88 -3.14 -42.44 29.55
C ASP A 88 -4.17 -41.38 29.95
N GLU A 89 -4.87 -41.57 31.07
CA GLU A 89 -5.83 -40.58 31.58
C GLU A 89 -5.17 -39.21 31.82
N GLN A 90 -3.94 -39.20 32.33
CA GLN A 90 -3.25 -37.95 32.64
C GLN A 90 -2.77 -37.22 31.38
N PHE A 91 -2.32 -37.96 30.37
CA PHE A 91 -1.92 -37.41 29.07
C PHE A 91 -3.13 -36.96 28.25
N GLU A 92 -4.23 -37.71 28.27
CA GLU A 92 -5.50 -37.32 27.65
C GLU A 92 -6.01 -36.00 28.25
N PHE A 93 -6.08 -35.91 29.58
CA PHE A 93 -6.46 -34.66 30.26
C PHE A 93 -5.53 -33.49 29.92
N LEU A 94 -4.23 -33.72 29.80
CA LEU A 94 -3.27 -32.68 29.41
C LEU A 94 -3.50 -32.21 27.98
N LEU A 95 -3.65 -33.14 27.04
CA LEU A 95 -3.89 -32.84 25.63
C LEU A 95 -5.20 -32.10 25.43
N GLU A 96 -6.27 -32.54 26.10
CA GLU A 96 -7.61 -31.96 25.96
C GLU A 96 -7.66 -30.51 26.48
N ASN A 97 -7.10 -30.25 27.67
CA ASN A 97 -6.99 -28.87 28.18
C ASN A 97 -6.07 -27.98 27.33
N HIS A 98 -5.01 -28.56 26.78
CA HIS A 98 -4.07 -27.82 25.94
C HIS A 98 -4.71 -27.45 24.60
N ASP A 99 -5.41 -28.39 23.96
CA ASP A 99 -6.16 -28.13 22.72
C ASP A 99 -7.23 -27.04 22.97
N GLU A 100 -8.01 -27.11 24.05
CA GLU A 100 -9.00 -26.08 24.39
C GLU A 100 -8.37 -24.68 24.62
N ALA A 101 -7.22 -24.64 25.31
CA ALA A 101 -6.51 -23.38 25.55
C ALA A 101 -5.95 -22.76 24.26
N PHE A 102 -5.41 -23.59 23.36
CA PHE A 102 -4.89 -23.13 22.08
C PHE A 102 -6.00 -22.73 21.11
N ASP A 103 -7.11 -23.46 21.06
CA ASP A 103 -8.28 -23.11 20.26
C ASP A 103 -8.86 -21.77 20.72
N THR A 104 -8.95 -21.55 22.03
CA THR A 104 -9.40 -20.27 22.59
C THR A 104 -8.46 -19.13 22.20
N LEU A 105 -7.15 -19.33 22.39
CA LEU A 105 -6.14 -18.35 22.01
C LEU A 105 -6.19 -18.04 20.51
N GLN A 106 -6.27 -19.07 19.66
CA GLN A 106 -6.33 -18.91 18.21
C GLN A 106 -7.59 -18.14 17.81
N ALA A 107 -8.74 -18.47 18.38
CA ALA A 107 -9.98 -17.76 18.10
C ALA A 107 -9.90 -16.29 18.49
N GLU A 108 -9.40 -15.97 19.69
CA GLU A 108 -9.25 -14.58 20.14
C GLU A 108 -8.29 -13.77 19.25
N VAL A 109 -7.16 -14.36 18.86
CA VAL A 109 -6.16 -13.66 18.02
C VAL A 109 -6.67 -13.54 16.58
N SER A 110 -7.35 -14.56 16.04
CA SER A 110 -7.94 -14.51 14.69
C SER A 110 -9.04 -13.45 14.62
N ASP A 111 -9.99 -13.45 15.55
CA ASP A 111 -11.10 -12.49 15.56
C ASP A 111 -10.60 -11.05 15.70
N GLY A 112 -9.58 -10.83 16.55
CA GLY A 112 -8.92 -9.53 16.67
C GLY A 112 -8.17 -9.10 15.41
N TYR A 113 -7.52 -10.05 14.72
CA TYR A 113 -6.83 -9.79 13.46
C TYR A 113 -7.82 -9.48 12.33
N ASP A 114 -8.88 -10.27 12.18
CA ASP A 114 -9.91 -10.09 11.16
C ASP A 114 -10.60 -8.73 11.32
N THR A 115 -10.93 -8.35 12.57
CA THR A 115 -11.48 -7.02 12.87
C THR A 115 -10.51 -5.89 12.49
N TYR A 116 -9.23 -6.05 12.81
CA TYR A 116 -8.20 -5.07 12.45
C TYR A 116 -8.03 -4.96 10.94
N ASP A 117 -8.09 -6.09 10.24
CA ASP A 117 -7.98 -6.17 8.78
C ASP A 117 -9.12 -5.44 8.09
N GLU A 118 -10.37 -5.75 8.47
CA GLU A 118 -11.58 -5.09 7.96
C GLU A 118 -11.52 -3.57 8.18
N MET A 119 -11.20 -3.12 9.40
CA MET A 119 -11.06 -1.68 9.70
C MET A 119 -9.99 -1.00 8.85
N THR A 120 -8.89 -1.71 8.60
CA THR A 120 -7.77 -1.16 7.82
C THR A 120 -8.17 -1.07 6.36
N GLU A 121 -8.80 -2.11 5.79
CA GLU A 121 -9.33 -2.09 4.42
C GLU A 121 -10.32 -0.94 4.20
N GLU A 122 -11.30 -0.75 5.09
CA GLU A 122 -12.24 0.37 5.02
C GLU A 122 -11.53 1.74 5.05
N MET A 123 -10.52 1.89 5.90
CA MET A 123 -9.70 3.10 5.96
C MET A 123 -8.94 3.36 4.67
N PHE A 124 -8.43 2.31 4.02
CA PHE A 124 -7.72 2.42 2.74
C PHE A 124 -8.65 2.78 1.61
N ASP A 125 -9.81 2.16 1.51
CA ASP A 125 -10.80 2.46 0.47
C ASP A 125 -11.27 3.92 0.60
N ALA A 126 -11.53 4.40 1.81
CA ALA A 126 -11.89 5.79 2.06
C ALA A 126 -10.74 6.77 1.72
N LEU A 127 -9.49 6.37 1.92
CA LEU A 127 -8.32 7.17 1.56
C LEU A 127 -8.12 7.19 0.03
N ASP A 128 -8.30 6.05 -0.63
CA ASP A 128 -8.21 5.88 -2.09
C ASP A 128 -9.20 6.81 -2.80
N GLU A 129 -10.45 6.82 -2.34
CA GLU A 129 -11.49 7.71 -2.87
C GLU A 129 -11.15 9.19 -2.66
N GLN A 130 -10.62 9.57 -1.48
CA GLN A 130 -10.16 10.93 -1.22
C GLN A 130 -8.98 11.35 -2.11
N LEU A 131 -8.03 10.44 -2.34
CA LEU A 131 -6.90 10.71 -3.23
C LEU A 131 -7.35 10.80 -4.69
N SER A 132 -8.33 9.99 -5.13
CA SER A 132 -8.93 10.09 -6.46
C SER A 132 -9.58 11.46 -6.66
N MET A 133 -10.41 11.90 -5.72
CA MET A 133 -11.02 13.24 -5.77
C MET A 133 -9.96 14.35 -5.79
N LEU A 134 -8.85 14.19 -5.07
CA LEU A 134 -7.76 15.16 -5.06
C LEU A 134 -7.04 15.22 -6.42
N VAL A 135 -6.80 14.06 -7.05
CA VAL A 135 -6.20 13.97 -8.38
C VAL A 135 -7.10 14.63 -9.42
N GLU A 136 -8.40 14.33 -9.41
CA GLU A 136 -9.40 14.98 -10.28
C GLU A 136 -9.38 16.50 -10.12
N ALA A 137 -9.36 17.01 -8.88
CA ALA A 137 -9.25 18.44 -8.63
C ALA A 137 -7.94 19.05 -9.17
N HIS A 138 -6.83 18.31 -9.10
CA HIS A 138 -5.56 18.74 -9.70
C HIS A 138 -5.60 18.75 -11.23
N GLU A 139 -6.29 17.80 -11.86
CA GLU A 139 -6.48 17.75 -13.32
C GLU A 139 -7.32 18.94 -13.81
N ASP A 140 -8.37 19.30 -13.08
CA ASP A 140 -9.18 20.49 -13.36
C ASP A 140 -8.35 21.78 -13.23
N LEU A 141 -7.48 21.86 -12.22
CA LEU A 141 -6.57 23.00 -12.02
C LEU A 141 -5.47 23.06 -13.08
N GLU A 142 -4.95 21.91 -13.52
CA GLU A 142 -3.98 21.80 -14.61
C GLU A 142 -4.59 22.37 -15.89
N THR A 143 -5.80 21.94 -16.24
CA THR A 143 -6.53 22.42 -17.42
C THR A 143 -6.71 23.95 -17.37
N GLN A 144 -7.21 24.48 -16.26
CA GLN A 144 -7.38 25.92 -16.07
C GLN A 144 -6.06 26.70 -16.16
N SER A 145 -4.97 26.12 -15.65
CA SER A 145 -3.65 26.74 -15.68
C SER A 145 -3.05 26.75 -17.08
N VAL A 146 -3.23 25.66 -17.83
CA VAL A 146 -2.83 25.56 -19.23
C VAL A 146 -3.59 26.59 -20.06
N ASP A 147 -4.92 26.64 -19.94
CA ASP A 147 -5.76 27.60 -20.65
C ASP A 147 -5.35 29.06 -20.37
N ALA A 148 -5.09 29.39 -19.10
CA ALA A 148 -4.65 30.74 -18.71
C ALA A 148 -3.29 31.12 -19.31
N VAL A 149 -2.34 30.17 -19.38
CA VAL A 149 -1.03 30.40 -20.00
C VAL A 149 -1.16 30.57 -21.51
N GLU A 150 -2.02 29.78 -22.17
CA GLU A 150 -2.30 29.92 -23.60
C GLU A 150 -2.95 31.26 -23.93
N GLU A 151 -3.88 31.72 -23.10
CA GLU A 151 -4.51 33.02 -23.26
C GLU A 151 -3.50 34.16 -23.11
N MET A 152 -2.64 34.10 -22.08
CA MET A 152 -1.56 35.08 -21.90
C MET A 152 -0.57 35.09 -23.05
N ALA A 153 -0.18 33.92 -23.56
CA ALA A 153 0.71 33.81 -24.71
C ALA A 153 0.08 34.44 -25.95
N SER A 154 -1.20 34.17 -26.22
CA SER A 154 -1.95 34.74 -27.33
C SER A 154 -2.05 36.28 -27.23
N GLN A 155 -2.29 36.82 -26.03
CA GLN A 155 -2.29 38.27 -25.80
C GLN A 155 -0.90 38.89 -26.03
N ALA A 156 0.17 38.22 -25.59
CA ALA A 156 1.54 38.69 -25.79
C ALA A 156 1.92 38.72 -27.28
N GLU A 157 1.54 37.69 -28.04
CA GLU A 157 1.70 37.63 -29.50
C GLU A 157 0.94 38.77 -30.19
N ALA A 158 -0.31 39.03 -29.78
CA ALA A 158 -1.10 40.13 -30.33
C ALA A 158 -0.47 41.52 -30.07
N VAL A 159 0.08 41.74 -28.87
CA VAL A 159 0.81 42.98 -28.55
C VAL A 159 2.08 43.10 -29.38
N GLN A 160 2.84 42.02 -29.57
CA GLN A 160 4.02 42.02 -30.45
C GLN A 160 3.66 42.37 -31.89
N GLN A 161 2.59 41.78 -32.42
CA GLN A 161 2.09 42.06 -33.77
C GLN A 161 1.75 43.55 -33.91
N GLN A 162 1.00 44.11 -32.96
CA GLN A 162 0.62 45.52 -32.97
C GLN A 162 1.83 46.46 -32.90
N VAL A 163 2.88 46.10 -32.15
CA VAL A 163 4.14 46.86 -32.10
C VAL A 163 4.88 46.80 -33.44
N GLN A 164 4.89 45.65 -34.12
CA GLN A 164 5.49 45.52 -35.46
C GLN A 164 4.74 46.39 -36.48
N ASP A 165 3.41 46.32 -36.49
CA ASP A 165 2.56 47.09 -37.41
C ASP A 165 2.79 48.61 -37.23
N VAL A 166 2.90 49.09 -35.98
CA VAL A 166 3.21 50.50 -35.67
C VAL A 166 4.60 50.89 -36.14
N GLN A 167 5.60 50.01 -36.03
CA GLN A 167 6.96 50.26 -36.52
C GLN A 167 7.02 50.31 -38.04
N GLU A 168 6.30 49.43 -38.73
CA GLU A 168 6.19 49.45 -40.19
C GLU A 168 5.53 50.74 -40.66
N GLN A 169 4.38 51.13 -40.08
CA GLN A 169 3.72 52.41 -40.40
C GLN A 169 4.60 53.62 -40.12
N ALA A 170 5.32 53.64 -39.01
CA ALA A 170 6.25 54.73 -38.70
C ALA A 170 7.38 54.81 -39.75
N THR A 171 7.89 53.66 -40.20
CA THR A 171 8.93 53.59 -41.24
C THR A 171 8.42 54.11 -42.57
N GLU A 172 7.21 53.70 -42.97
CA GLU A 172 6.55 54.13 -44.19
C GLU A 172 6.26 55.64 -44.16
N THR A 173 5.73 56.16 -43.05
CA THR A 173 5.48 57.59 -42.86
C THR A 173 6.77 58.42 -42.96
N VAL A 174 7.88 57.92 -42.42
CA VAL A 174 9.19 58.60 -42.51
C VAL A 174 9.71 58.61 -43.95
N GLN A 175 9.51 57.53 -44.72
CA GLN A 175 9.86 57.49 -46.14
C GLN A 175 9.02 58.48 -46.95
N ASP A 176 7.71 58.50 -46.76
CA ASP A 176 6.80 59.42 -47.45
C ASP A 176 7.16 60.89 -47.21
N VAL A 177 7.49 61.25 -45.96
CA VAL A 177 7.91 62.61 -45.60
C VAL A 177 9.26 62.95 -46.24
N GLN A 178 10.18 62.00 -46.33
CA GLN A 178 11.48 62.21 -47.00
C GLN A 178 11.30 62.40 -48.50
N GLU A 179 10.46 61.61 -49.17
CA GLU A 179 10.16 61.79 -50.60
C GLU A 179 9.53 63.16 -50.88
N GLN A 180 8.53 63.57 -50.09
CA GLN A 180 7.91 64.90 -50.24
C GLN A 180 8.91 66.04 -49.99
N ALA A 181 9.83 65.88 -49.04
CA ALA A 181 10.86 66.89 -48.76
C ALA A 181 11.90 67.00 -49.90
N VAL A 182 12.23 65.89 -50.56
CA VAL A 182 13.10 65.87 -51.75
C VAL A 182 12.39 66.52 -52.94
N GLU A 183 11.12 66.20 -53.19
CA GLU A 183 10.31 66.81 -54.26
C GLU A 183 10.12 68.32 -54.07
N ALA A 184 9.92 68.77 -52.83
CA ALA A 184 9.77 70.20 -52.51
C ALA A 184 11.10 70.98 -52.52
N GLY A 185 12.24 70.30 -52.42
CA GLY A 185 13.58 70.90 -52.44
C GLY A 185 14.14 71.13 -53.86
N ASP A 186 13.60 70.44 -54.87
CA ASP A 186 13.99 70.55 -56.28
C ASP A 186 13.08 71.51 -57.12
N ALA A 187 12.14 72.22 -56.47
CA ALA A 187 11.27 73.24 -57.07
C ALA A 187 11.72 74.68 -56.75
#